data_AF-A0A0N5D8C1-F1
#
_entry.id   AF-A0A0N5D8C1-F1
#
_cell.length_a   1.000
_cell.length_b   1.000
_cell.length_c   1.000
_cell.angle_alpha   90.00
_cell.angle_beta   90.00
_cell.angle_gamma   90.00
#
_symmetry.space_group_name_H-M   'P 1'
#
loop_
_entity.id
_entity.type
_entity.pdbx_description
1 polymer ?
#
loop_
_entity_poly.entity_id
_entity_poly.type
_entity_poly.pdbx_seq_one_letter_code
_entity_poly.pdbx_strand_id
1 'polypeptide(L)'
;LFYAQFNSFSFIFSRIRRSRGYRRHSHCTVSEVNRIMCCVCFVHEKSILLQPCNHICLCSSCINELLNTYEEPLCPLCRSMIISYLDVYI
;
A
#
# COMPACT_ATOMS: atom_id res chain seq x y z
N LEU A 1 24.30 18.36 4.94
CA LEU A 1 24.69 16.94 4.98
C LEU A 1 23.43 16.09 4.74
N PHE A 2 22.58 16.35 3.74
CA PHE A 2 22.73 16.14 2.29
C PHE A 2 23.27 14.76 1.91
N TYR A 3 22.45 13.73 2.07
CA TYR A 3 22.65 12.44 1.40
C TYR A 3 21.61 12.27 0.30
N ALA A 4 21.96 12.80 -0.87
CA ALA A 4 21.35 12.41 -2.12
C ALA A 4 22.13 11.19 -2.66
N GLN A 5 21.51 10.01 -2.61
CA GLN A 5 21.87 8.91 -3.50
C GLN A 5 20.60 8.30 -4.08
N PHE A 6 20.14 8.96 -5.16
CA PHE A 6 19.32 8.35 -6.19
C PHE A 6 20.21 7.43 -7.05
N ASN A 7 19.87 6.15 -7.11
CA ASN A 7 20.19 5.20 -8.19
C ASN A 7 19.42 3.91 -7.85
N SER A 8 18.67 3.21 -8.70
CA SER A 8 18.21 3.42 -10.06
C SER A 8 17.16 2.35 -10.29
N PHE A 9 15.89 2.71 -10.37
CA PHE A 9 14.90 1.93 -11.13
C PHE A 9 13.79 2.89 -11.56
N SER A 10 13.97 3.39 -12.78
CA SER A 10 12.98 4.14 -13.52
C SER A 10 11.71 3.31 -13.65
N PHE A 11 10.63 3.72 -12.99
CA PHE A 11 9.30 3.58 -13.56
C PHE A 11 8.57 4.90 -13.40
N ILE A 12 8.59 5.65 -14.50
CA ILE A 12 7.79 6.83 -14.80
C ILE A 12 6.32 6.50 -14.49
N PHE A 13 5.61 7.39 -13.78
CA PHE A 13 4.27 7.83 -14.19
C PHE A 13 3.82 9.02 -13.33
N SER A 14 4.00 10.20 -13.92
CA SER A 14 3.02 11.29 -14.07
C SER A 14 2.05 11.58 -12.92
N ARG A 15 2.05 12.85 -12.50
CA ARG A 15 0.97 13.54 -11.80
C ARG A 15 -0.41 13.04 -12.25
N ILE A 16 -1.13 12.36 -11.37
CA ILE A 16 -2.54 12.09 -11.58
C ILE A 16 -3.30 12.40 -10.29
N ARG A 17 -4.01 13.54 -10.30
CA ARG A 17 -5.21 13.73 -9.47
C ARG A 17 -6.26 12.74 -10.01
N ARG A 18 -6.71 11.77 -9.21
CA ARG A 18 -7.87 10.91 -9.51
C ARG A 18 -8.75 10.88 -8.26
N SER A 19 -9.82 11.67 -8.17
CA SER A 19 -11.13 11.51 -8.83
C SER A 19 -11.70 10.11 -8.66
N ARG A 20 -12.68 10.05 -7.75
CA ARG A 20 -13.63 8.96 -7.47
C ARG A 20 -14.16 8.34 -8.77
N GLY A 21 -14.10 7.02 -8.89
CA GLY A 21 -14.66 6.30 -10.04
C GLY A 21 -14.35 4.80 -10.04
N TYR A 22 -15.01 4.06 -9.15
CA TYR A 22 -15.06 2.59 -9.17
C TYR A 22 -15.86 2.14 -10.41
N ARG A 23 -15.17 1.69 -11.46
CA ARG A 23 -15.78 1.17 -12.70
C ARG A 23 -15.80 -0.36 -12.69
N ARG A 24 -17.00 -0.91 -12.89
CA ARG A 24 -17.37 -2.34 -12.94
C ARG A 24 -16.97 -2.99 -14.27
N HIS A 25 -16.50 -4.24 -14.22
CA HIS A 25 -16.73 -5.39 -15.15
C HIS A 25 -15.72 -6.51 -14.78
N SER A 26 -16.16 -7.59 -14.12
CA SER A 26 -16.67 -8.87 -14.67
C SER A 26 -15.60 -9.78 -15.31
N HIS A 27 -15.01 -10.69 -14.53
CA HIS A 27 -14.65 -12.05 -14.95
C HIS A 27 -14.18 -12.83 -13.70
N CYS A 28 -14.87 -13.90 -13.34
CA CYS A 28 -14.56 -14.69 -12.15
C CYS A 28 -13.22 -15.42 -12.31
N THR A 29 -12.67 -15.87 -11.16
CA THR A 29 -11.61 -16.87 -10.95
C THR A 29 -10.19 -16.31 -10.72
N VAL A 30 -9.70 -16.45 -9.48
CA VAL A 30 -8.34 -16.11 -8.96
C VAL A 30 -7.98 -14.63 -8.86
N SER A 31 -8.45 -13.77 -9.77
CA SER A 31 -8.07 -12.35 -9.82
C SER A 31 -8.69 -11.45 -8.74
N GLU A 32 -9.88 -11.80 -8.25
CA GLU A 32 -10.59 -11.01 -7.21
C GLU A 32 -9.98 -11.19 -5.82
N VAL A 33 -9.54 -12.41 -5.48
CA VAL A 33 -8.88 -12.71 -4.20
C VAL A 33 -7.62 -11.85 -4.05
N ASN A 34 -6.82 -11.72 -5.12
CA ASN A 34 -5.59 -10.94 -5.05
C ASN A 34 -5.83 -9.42 -4.80
N ARG A 35 -7.05 -8.92 -5.07
CA ARG A 35 -7.40 -7.52 -4.78
C ARG A 35 -7.74 -7.27 -3.32
N ILE A 36 -8.19 -8.31 -2.60
CA ILE A 36 -8.54 -8.22 -1.18
C ILE A 36 -7.38 -8.65 -0.27
N MET A 37 -6.40 -9.42 -0.77
CA MET A 37 -5.25 -9.88 0.04
C MET A 37 -4.17 -8.82 0.27
N CYS A 38 -3.56 -8.85 1.45
CA CYS A 38 -2.35 -8.10 1.79
C CYS A 38 -1.25 -8.35 0.75
N CYS A 39 -0.65 -7.28 0.22
CA CYS A 39 0.37 -7.40 -0.83
C CYS A 39 1.75 -7.87 -0.32
N VAL A 40 1.90 -8.05 1.00
CA VAL A 40 3.14 -8.51 1.63
C VAL A 40 3.06 -10.01 1.91
N CYS A 41 2.08 -10.45 2.70
CA CYS A 41 1.98 -11.85 3.10
C CYS A 41 1.14 -12.71 2.16
N PHE A 42 0.19 -12.14 1.40
CA PHE A 42 -0.78 -12.89 0.59
C PHE A 42 -1.61 -13.94 1.36
N VAL A 43 -1.58 -13.91 2.70
CA VAL A 43 -2.29 -14.86 3.60
C VAL A 43 -3.54 -14.22 4.21
N HIS A 44 -3.48 -12.94 4.53
CA HIS A 44 -4.58 -12.22 5.18
C HIS A 44 -5.15 -11.14 4.27
N GLU A 45 -6.43 -10.83 4.45
CA GLU A 45 -7.08 -9.71 3.78
C GLU A 45 -6.50 -8.37 4.24
N LYS A 46 -6.63 -7.36 3.39
CA LYS A 46 -6.25 -6.00 3.70
C LYS A 46 -7.20 -5.45 4.76
N SER A 47 -6.64 -4.92 5.83
CA SER A 47 -7.43 -4.36 6.92
C SER A 47 -6.90 -3.00 7.39
N ILE A 48 -5.87 -2.46 6.72
CA ILE A 48 -5.13 -1.28 7.19
C ILE A 48 -5.12 -0.18 6.14
N LEU A 49 -5.59 1.00 6.52
CA LEU A 49 -5.44 2.26 5.79
C LEU A 49 -4.20 3.01 6.31
N LEU A 50 -3.22 3.23 5.43
CA LEU A 50 -1.99 3.94 5.77
C LEU A 50 -2.15 5.44 5.65
N GLN A 51 -1.71 6.22 6.63
CA GLN A 51 -1.74 7.68 6.59
C GLN A 51 -0.30 8.25 6.48
N PRO A 52 -0.10 9.33 5.70
CA PRO A 52 -1.11 10.22 5.11
C PRO A 52 -1.57 9.82 3.68
N CYS A 53 -1.00 8.76 3.10
CA CYS A 53 -1.24 8.42 1.69
C CYS A 53 -2.61 7.78 1.39
N ASN A 54 -3.32 7.30 2.41
CA ASN A 54 -4.63 6.65 2.37
C ASN A 54 -4.70 5.38 1.49
N HIS A 55 -3.59 4.64 1.39
CA HIS A 55 -3.58 3.36 0.68
C HIS A 55 -3.98 2.20 1.60
N ILE A 56 -4.87 1.33 1.09
CA ILE A 56 -5.26 0.08 1.74
C ILE A 56 -4.51 -1.07 1.05
N CYS A 57 -3.43 -1.55 1.67
CA CYS A 57 -2.55 -2.56 1.05
C CYS A 57 -1.96 -3.59 2.01
N LEU A 58 -2.12 -3.40 3.33
CA LEU A 58 -1.56 -4.28 4.37
C LEU A 58 -2.68 -4.87 5.24
N CYS A 59 -2.37 -6.01 5.86
CA CYS A 59 -3.10 -6.55 7.00
C CYS A 59 -2.49 -6.05 8.32
N SER A 60 -3.22 -6.25 9.42
CA SER A 60 -2.80 -5.85 10.79
C SER A 60 -1.46 -6.47 11.22
N SER A 61 -1.21 -7.73 10.91
CA SER A 61 0.06 -8.39 11.26
C SER A 61 1.25 -7.76 10.54
N CYS A 62 1.11 -7.52 9.22
CA CYS A 62 2.20 -6.98 8.41
C CYS A 62 2.51 -5.52 8.75
N ILE A 63 1.51 -4.69 9.09
CA ILE A 63 1.81 -3.33 9.53
C ILE A 63 2.56 -3.33 10.86
N ASN A 64 2.18 -4.16 11.82
CA ASN A 64 2.87 -4.23 13.12
C ASN A 64 4.32 -4.68 12.96
N GLU A 65 4.57 -5.72 12.15
CA GLU A 65 5.92 -6.17 11.85
C GLU A 65 6.74 -5.08 11.14
N LEU A 66 6.15 -4.39 10.16
CA LEU A 66 6.79 -3.31 9.43
C LEU A 66 7.17 -2.12 10.34
N LEU A 67 6.30 -1.72 11.27
CA LEU A 67 6.59 -0.67 12.25
C LEU A 67 7.66 -1.09 13.27
N ASN A 68 7.71 -2.37 13.65
CA ASN A 68 8.72 -2.88 14.59
C ASN A 68 10.09 -3.09 13.93
N THR A 69 10.14 -3.31 12.62
CA THR A 69 11.37 -3.64 11.88
C THR A 69 12.08 -2.39 11.36
N TYR A 70 11.33 -1.34 11.01
CA TYR A 70 11.87 -0.15 10.36
C TYR A 70 11.55 1.11 11.17
N GLU A 71 12.58 1.91 11.46
CA GLU A 71 12.44 3.24 12.08
C GLU A 71 11.66 4.21 11.18
N GLU A 72 11.83 4.10 9.85
CA GLU A 72 11.16 4.92 8.84
C GLU A 72 10.32 4.06 7.88
N PRO A 73 9.14 3.59 8.32
CA PRO A 73 8.30 2.70 7.54
C PRO A 73 7.69 3.42 6.33
N LEU A 74 7.76 2.81 5.14
CA LEU A 74 7.24 3.38 3.89
C LEU A 74 6.06 2.57 3.33
N CYS A 75 5.10 3.25 2.71
CA CYS A 75 3.99 2.61 2.01
C CYS A 75 4.49 1.78 0.81
N PRO A 76 4.09 0.50 0.67
CA PRO A 76 4.49 -0.35 -0.46
C PRO A 76 4.03 0.18 -1.83
N LEU A 77 2.95 0.97 -1.89
CA LEU A 77 2.37 1.45 -3.15
C LEU A 77 2.97 2.76 -3.63
N CYS A 78 3.19 3.72 -2.71
CA CYS A 78 3.61 5.08 -3.07
C CYS A 78 4.89 5.55 -2.40
N ARG A 79 5.51 4.70 -1.57
CA ARG A 79 6.75 4.98 -0.81
C ARG A 79 6.67 6.20 0.09
N SER A 80 5.47 6.68 0.40
CA SER A 80 5.27 7.73 1.41
C SER A 80 5.52 7.15 2.80
N MET A 81 6.17 7.94 3.66
CA MET A 81 6.35 7.57 5.07
C MET A 81 5.00 7.34 5.75
N ILE A 82 4.91 6.25 6.48
CA ILE A 82 3.73 5.88 7.26
C ILE A 82 3.84 6.60 8.60
N ILE A 83 2.94 7.55 8.84
CA ILE A 83 2.91 8.35 10.07
C ILE A 83 1.93 7.73 11.07
N SER A 84 0.81 7.21 10.56
CA SER A 84 -0.22 6.54 11.34
C SER A 84 -0.99 5.57 10.46
N TYR A 85 -1.83 4.73 11.06
CA TYR A 85 -2.68 3.80 10.34
C TYR A 85 -4.05 3.66 11.03
N LEU A 86 -5.04 3.22 10.27
CA LEU A 86 -6.39 2.94 10.78
C LEU A 86 -6.83 1.55 10.35
N ASP A 87 -7.50 0.83 11.25
CA ASP A 87 -8.20 -0.41 10.92
C ASP A 87 -9.45 -0.10 10.09
N VAL A 88 -9.62 -0.84 8.99
CA VAL A 88 -10.74 -0.74 8.07
C VAL A 88 -11.33 -2.11 7.80
N TYR A 89 -12.66 -2.14 7.66
CA TYR A 89 -13.42 -3.34 7.32
C TYR A 89 -13.96 -3.17 5.89
N ILE A 90 -13.60 -4.08 4.99
CA ILE A 90 -13.90 -4.05 3.55
C ILE A 90 -14.91 -5.12 3.15
#